data_AF-A0AB36YQ44-F1
#
_entry.id   AF-A0AB36YQ44-F1
#
_cell.length_a   1.000
_cell.length_b   1.000
_cell.length_c   1.000
_cell.angle_alpha   90.00
_cell.angle_beta   90.00
_cell.angle_gamma   90.00
#
_symmetry.space_group_name_H-M   'P 1'
#
loop_
_entity.id
_entity.type
_entity.pdbx_description
1 polymer ?
#
loop_
_entity_poly.entity_id
_entity_poly.type
_entity_poly.pdbx_seq_one_letter_code
_entity_poly.pdbx_strand_id
1 'polypeptide(L)'
;MQKISELTPAERDDYVCRQSIAVLRACGYDMPEEMALDYLLDSDSVPGYRFDVLDCVFNCIAFVLQHRRDDTEAKEAMENMLQEVGAENINQLTDHLFRIAEAAARDELEQLVG
;
A
#
# COMPACT_ATOMS: atom_id res chain seq x y z
N MET A 1 0.51 -9.07 17.82
CA MET A 1 0.10 -8.27 16.64
C MET A 1 -0.92 -7.26 17.12
N GLN A 2 -0.74 -6.00 16.75
CA GLN A 2 -1.70 -4.93 17.03
C GLN A 2 -2.89 -5.09 16.08
N LYS A 3 -4.12 -4.88 16.59
CA LYS A 3 -5.33 -4.99 15.76
C LYS A 3 -5.63 -3.69 15.04
N ILE A 4 -6.23 -3.78 13.86
CA ILE A 4 -6.68 -2.60 13.11
C ILE A 4 -7.74 -1.84 13.90
N SER A 5 -8.66 -2.55 14.55
CA SER A 5 -9.71 -1.94 15.40
C SER A 5 -9.19 -1.18 16.61
N GLU A 6 -7.93 -1.37 16.99
CA GLU A 6 -7.29 -0.69 18.12
C GLU A 6 -6.53 0.58 17.70
N LEU A 7 -6.40 0.83 16.39
CA LEU A 7 -5.68 1.99 15.86
C LEU A 7 -6.55 3.25 15.91
N THR A 8 -5.93 4.34 16.32
CA THR A 8 -6.44 5.69 16.01
C THR A 8 -6.32 5.97 14.51
N PRO A 9 -7.08 6.95 13.98
CA PRO A 9 -6.93 7.37 12.58
C PRO A 9 -5.49 7.74 12.22
N ALA A 10 -4.78 8.46 13.10
CA ALA A 10 -3.40 8.86 12.87
C ALA A 10 -2.43 7.66 12.80
N GLU A 11 -2.59 6.66 13.66
CA GLU A 11 -1.77 5.45 13.62
C GLU A 11 -2.05 4.60 12.38
N ARG A 12 -3.32 4.55 11.94
CA ARG A 12 -3.68 3.88 10.70
C ARG A 12 -3.05 4.57 9.50
N ASP A 13 -3.12 5.89 9.44
CA ASP A 13 -2.59 6.65 8.31
C ASP A 13 -1.04 6.56 8.25
N ASP A 14 -0.34 6.62 9.40
CA ASP A 14 1.11 6.37 9.48
C ASP A 14 1.47 4.94 9.04
N TYR A 15 0.70 3.94 9.45
CA TYR A 15 0.89 2.56 8.98
C TYR A 15 0.75 2.45 7.47
N VAL A 16 -0.30 3.03 6.87
CA VAL A 16 -0.50 2.98 5.41
C VAL A 16 0.70 3.60 4.71
N CYS A 17 1.14 4.79 5.11
CA CYS A 17 2.29 5.46 4.51
C CYS A 17 3.56 4.59 4.55
N ARG A 18 3.93 4.09 5.75
CA ARG A 18 5.14 3.27 5.93
C ARG A 18 5.05 1.96 5.17
N GLN A 19 3.90 1.31 5.19
CA GLN A 19 3.69 0.03 4.52
C GLN A 19 3.75 0.18 2.99
N SER A 20 3.22 1.27 2.42
CA SER A 20 3.31 1.54 0.98
C SER A 20 4.76 1.67 0.52
N ILE A 21 5.57 2.39 1.29
CA ILE A 21 7.01 2.56 1.02
C ILE A 21 7.75 1.22 1.12
N ALA A 22 7.47 0.48 2.20
CA ALA A 22 8.03 -0.85 2.44
C ALA A 22 7.75 -1.83 1.28
N VAL A 23 6.49 -1.90 0.84
CA VAL A 23 6.06 -2.76 -0.28
C VAL A 23 6.77 -2.38 -1.57
N LEU A 24 6.86 -1.09 -1.90
CA LEU A 24 7.57 -0.65 -3.10
C LEU A 24 9.05 -1.05 -3.07
N ARG A 25 9.74 -0.79 -1.95
CA ARG A 25 11.16 -1.09 -1.82
C ARG A 25 11.43 -2.59 -1.89
N ALA A 26 10.58 -3.39 -1.25
CA ALA A 26 10.65 -4.86 -1.33
C ALA A 26 10.46 -5.38 -2.77
N CYS A 27 9.69 -4.66 -3.59
CA CYS A 27 9.47 -4.98 -5.01
C CYS A 27 10.52 -4.33 -5.95
N GLY A 28 11.62 -3.80 -5.41
CA GLY A 28 12.76 -3.31 -6.18
C GLY A 28 12.68 -1.87 -6.66
N TYR A 29 11.71 -1.08 -6.19
CA TYR A 29 11.64 0.35 -6.50
C TYR A 29 12.64 1.13 -5.65
N ASP A 30 13.54 1.88 -6.30
CA ASP A 30 14.50 2.76 -5.62
C ASP A 30 13.79 4.04 -5.15
N MET A 31 13.21 3.96 -3.95
CA MET A 31 12.41 5.02 -3.35
C MET A 31 12.91 5.33 -1.94
N PRO A 32 13.63 6.45 -1.73
CA PRO A 32 14.00 6.91 -0.40
C PRO A 32 12.75 7.18 0.46
N GLU A 33 12.78 6.71 1.71
CA GLU A 33 11.65 6.83 2.65
C GLU A 33 11.25 8.29 2.91
N GLU A 34 12.22 9.17 3.13
CA GLU A 34 11.99 10.60 3.35
C GLU A 34 11.24 11.24 2.17
N MET A 35 11.67 10.96 0.94
CA MET A 35 11.03 11.49 -0.27
C MET A 35 9.60 10.95 -0.46
N ALA A 36 9.36 9.69 -0.13
CA ALA A 36 8.04 9.09 -0.25
C ALA A 36 7.09 9.57 0.86
N LEU A 37 7.58 9.78 2.08
CA LEU A 37 6.81 10.38 3.17
C LEU A 37 6.47 11.84 2.87
N ASP A 38 7.45 12.62 2.40
CA ASP A 38 7.22 14.01 1.97
C ASP A 38 6.13 14.07 0.89
N TYR A 39 6.18 13.16 -0.09
CA TYR A 39 5.15 13.08 -1.14
C TYR A 39 3.75 12.74 -0.60
N LEU A 40 3.64 11.74 0.28
CA LEU A 40 2.35 11.29 0.82
C LEU A 40 1.75 12.30 1.82
N LEU A 41 2.58 13.08 2.50
CA LEU A 41 2.16 14.01 3.56
C LEU A 41 1.99 15.45 3.04
N ASP A 42 2.84 15.91 2.12
CA ASP A 42 2.76 17.23 1.48
C ASP A 42 2.31 17.09 0.03
N SER A 43 0.99 16.94 -0.14
CA SER A 43 0.28 16.82 -1.43
C SER A 43 0.23 18.15 -2.21
N ASP A 44 1.34 18.89 -2.30
CA ASP A 44 1.51 19.89 -3.35
C ASP A 44 1.89 19.15 -4.63
N SER A 45 0.86 18.54 -5.25
CA SER A 45 0.87 17.75 -6.49
C SER A 45 2.10 18.04 -7.37
N VAL A 46 3.18 17.28 -7.18
CA VAL A 46 4.38 17.41 -8.00
C VAL A 46 3.97 16.99 -9.41
N PRO A 47 3.95 17.89 -10.40
CA PRO A 47 3.43 17.54 -11.72
C PRO A 47 4.37 16.53 -12.39
N GLY A 48 3.84 15.33 -12.62
CA GLY A 48 4.45 14.31 -13.44
C GLY A 48 4.70 13.01 -12.70
N TYR A 49 3.76 12.05 -12.86
CA TYR A 49 3.86 10.59 -13.00
C TYR A 49 4.88 9.76 -12.16
N ARG A 50 5.77 10.36 -11.38
CA ARG A 50 6.94 9.70 -10.78
C ARG A 50 6.59 8.88 -9.54
N PHE A 51 5.40 9.06 -8.98
CA PHE A 51 4.93 8.38 -7.79
C PHE A 51 3.60 7.65 -8.01
N ASP A 52 3.15 7.44 -9.26
CA ASP A 52 1.85 6.83 -9.54
C ASP A 52 1.73 5.41 -8.97
N VAL A 53 2.82 4.65 -8.97
CA VAL A 53 2.85 3.31 -8.34
C VAL A 53 2.76 3.43 -6.82
N LEU A 54 3.38 4.44 -6.21
CA LEU A 54 3.26 4.71 -4.77
C LEU A 54 1.82 5.07 -4.40
N ASP A 55 1.18 5.96 -5.17
CA ASP A 55 -0.23 6.30 -4.99
C ASP A 55 -1.14 5.09 -5.17
N CYS A 56 -0.88 4.27 -6.18
CA CYS A 56 -1.65 3.05 -6.40
C CYS A 56 -1.54 2.11 -5.20
N VAL A 57 -0.32 1.81 -4.74
CA VAL A 57 -0.07 0.94 -3.58
C VAL A 57 -0.69 1.53 -2.31
N PHE A 58 -0.56 2.84 -2.08
CA PHE A 58 -1.19 3.55 -0.98
C PHE A 58 -2.71 3.38 -0.99
N ASN A 59 -3.34 3.65 -2.13
CA ASN A 59 -4.78 3.53 -2.29
C ASN A 59 -5.28 2.09 -2.10
N CYS A 60 -4.54 1.10 -2.61
CA CYS A 60 -4.87 -0.32 -2.41
C CYS A 60 -4.83 -0.69 -0.93
N ILE A 61 -3.78 -0.32 -0.19
CA ILE A 61 -3.64 -0.62 1.23
C ILE A 61 -4.72 0.10 2.04
N ALA A 62 -4.95 1.39 1.78
CA ALA A 62 -5.98 2.18 2.45
C ALA A 62 -7.38 1.57 2.25
N PHE A 63 -7.70 1.16 1.03
CA PHE A 63 -8.97 0.52 0.69
C PHE A 63 -9.17 -0.79 1.46
N VAL A 64 -8.15 -1.64 1.46
CA VAL A 64 -8.16 -2.94 2.14
C VAL A 64 -8.40 -2.81 3.63
N LEU A 65 -7.69 -1.91 4.32
CA LEU A 65 -7.85 -1.69 5.75
C LEU A 65 -9.24 -1.18 6.12
N GLN A 66 -9.88 -0.42 5.23
CA GLN A 66 -11.24 0.09 5.44
C GLN A 66 -12.32 -0.97 5.19
N HIS A 67 -12.13 -1.84 4.20
CA HIS A 67 -13.17 -2.77 3.75
C HIS A 67 -12.98 -4.21 4.22
N ARG A 68 -11.82 -4.57 4.81
CA ARG A 68 -11.47 -5.91 5.30
C ARG A 68 -11.78 -7.03 4.27
N ARG A 69 -11.45 -6.78 3.00
CA ARG A 69 -11.71 -7.70 1.88
C ARG A 69 -10.48 -8.56 1.60
N ASP A 70 -10.66 -9.86 1.44
CA ASP A 70 -9.65 -10.86 1.09
C ASP A 70 -10.04 -11.72 -0.13
N ASP A 71 -11.04 -11.31 -0.89
CA ASP A 71 -11.55 -12.09 -2.02
C ASP A 71 -10.68 -11.98 -3.28
N THR A 72 -10.82 -12.97 -4.16
CA THR A 72 -10.11 -13.05 -5.44
C THR A 72 -10.41 -11.85 -6.35
N GLU A 73 -11.60 -11.25 -6.25
CA GLU A 73 -11.97 -10.07 -7.03
C GLU A 73 -11.16 -8.85 -6.62
N ALA A 74 -10.86 -8.69 -5.32
CA ALA A 74 -9.98 -7.65 -4.82
C ALA A 74 -8.55 -7.82 -5.36
N LYS A 75 -8.06 -9.06 -5.46
CA LYS A 75 -6.74 -9.34 -6.06
C LYS A 75 -6.69 -8.91 -7.52
N GLU A 76 -7.68 -9.33 -8.31
CA GLU A 76 -7.77 -8.97 -9.74
C GLU A 76 -7.90 -7.45 -9.94
N ALA A 77 -8.68 -6.77 -9.09
CA ALA A 77 -8.81 -5.32 -9.13
C ALA A 77 -7.48 -4.61 -8.85
N MET A 78 -6.71 -5.06 -7.85
CA MET A 78 -5.39 -4.50 -7.55
C MET A 78 -4.39 -4.73 -8.69
N GLU A 79 -4.38 -5.93 -9.29
CA GLU A 79 -3.54 -6.24 -10.46
C GLU A 79 -3.83 -5.31 -11.63
N ASN A 80 -5.12 -5.07 -11.92
CA ASN A 80 -5.53 -4.16 -12.99
C ASN A 80 -5.08 -2.72 -12.71
N MET A 81 -5.26 -2.22 -11.49
CA MET A 81 -4.80 -0.87 -11.12
C MET A 81 -3.29 -0.71 -11.26
N LEU A 82 -2.51 -1.71 -10.84
CA LEU A 82 -1.05 -1.72 -10.98
C LEU A 82 -0.61 -1.72 -12.46
N GLN A 83 -1.33 -2.45 -13.32
CA GLN A 83 -1.07 -2.43 -14.77
C GLN A 83 -1.37 -1.07 -15.39
N GLU A 84 -2.46 -0.41 -14.98
CA GLU A 84 -2.85 0.90 -15.50
C GLU A 84 -1.83 2.00 -15.18
N VAL A 85 -1.21 1.97 -14.01
CA VAL A 85 -0.12 2.90 -13.63
C VAL A 85 1.25 2.49 -14.18
N GLY A 86 1.31 1.43 -14.99
CA GLY A 86 2.57 0.97 -15.60
C GLY A 86 3.57 0.40 -14.60
N ALA A 87 3.10 -0.19 -13.49
CA ALA A 87 3.96 -0.77 -12.49
C ALA A 87 4.84 -1.90 -13.08
N GLU A 88 6.12 -1.87 -12.75
CA GLU A 88 7.01 -3.00 -12.88
C GLU A 88 6.76 -3.99 -11.72
N ASN A 89 7.08 -5.28 -11.90
CA ASN A 89 6.99 -6.31 -10.85
C ASN A 89 5.58 -6.52 -10.26
N ILE A 90 4.53 -6.36 -11.07
CA ILE A 90 3.11 -6.47 -10.67
C ILE A 90 2.83 -7.69 -9.78
N ASN A 91 3.32 -8.89 -10.14
CA ASN A 91 3.07 -10.10 -9.35
C ASN A 91 3.57 -9.97 -7.89
N GLN A 92 4.74 -9.36 -7.68
CA GLN A 92 5.30 -9.17 -6.33
C GLN A 92 4.50 -8.13 -5.55
N LEU A 93 4.15 -7.02 -6.21
CA LEU A 93 3.31 -5.97 -5.61
C LEU A 93 1.96 -6.54 -5.18
N THR A 94 1.29 -7.28 -6.06
CA THR A 94 0.01 -7.92 -5.76
C THR A 94 0.13 -8.93 -4.63
N ASP A 95 1.17 -9.78 -4.62
CA ASP A 95 1.35 -10.76 -3.54
C ASP A 95 1.51 -10.07 -2.17
N HIS A 96 2.23 -8.95 -2.10
CA HIS A 96 2.33 -8.16 -0.88
C HIS A 96 1.01 -7.51 -0.48
N LEU A 97 0.30 -6.89 -1.43
CA LEU A 97 -1.01 -6.28 -1.19
C LEU A 97 -2.03 -7.32 -0.70
N PHE A 98 -1.99 -8.53 -1.26
CA PHE A 98 -2.89 -9.61 -0.88
C PHE A 98 -2.61 -10.12 0.55
N ARG A 99 -1.35 -10.23 0.97
CA ARG A 99 -1.03 -10.58 2.37
C ARG A 99 -1.57 -9.53 3.36
N ILE A 100 -1.45 -8.26 3.01
CA ILE A 100 -2.02 -7.16 3.80
C ILE A 100 -3.55 -7.30 3.88
N ALA A 101 -4.19 -7.70 2.79
CA ALA A 101 -5.62 -7.97 2.73
C ALA A 101 -6.07 -9.15 3.60
N GLU A 102 -5.35 -10.27 3.55
CA GLU A 102 -5.60 -11.42 4.42
C GLU A 102 -5.44 -11.07 5.91
N ALA A 103 -4.42 -10.28 6.27
CA ALA A 103 -4.25 -9.79 7.63
C ALA A 103 -5.42 -8.86 8.03
N ALA A 104 -5.80 -7.92 7.16
CA ALA A 104 -6.87 -6.99 7.44
C ALA A 104 -8.23 -7.66 7.64
N ALA A 105 -8.52 -8.73 6.90
CA ALA A 105 -9.71 -9.55 7.08
C ALA A 105 -9.78 -10.20 8.46
N ARG A 106 -8.62 -10.47 9.09
CA ARG A 106 -8.50 -10.99 10.46
C ARG A 106 -8.44 -9.88 11.53
N ASP A 107 -8.64 -8.62 11.16
CA ASP A 107 -8.46 -7.44 12.01
C ASP A 107 -7.01 -7.26 12.50
N GLU A 108 -6.05 -7.77 11.74
CA GLU A 108 -4.63 -7.78 12.03
C GLU A 108 -3.85 -6.84 11.11
N LEU A 109 -2.74 -6.29 11.59
CA LEU A 109 -1.75 -5.62 10.75
C LEU A 109 -0.69 -6.62 10.27
N GLU A 110 -0.43 -6.60 8.97
CA GLU A 110 0.74 -7.27 8.40
C GLU A 110 2.01 -6.56 8.87
N GLN A 111 3.09 -7.31 9.04
CA GLN A 111 4.37 -6.71 9.44
C GLN A 111 4.94 -5.85 8.30
N LEU A 112 5.67 -4.80 8.67
CA LEU A 112 6.42 -3.99 7.70
C LEU A 112 7.34 -4.92 6.89
N VAL A 113 7.17 -4.91 5.58
CA VAL A 113 8.02 -5.70 4.67
C VAL A 113 9.39 -5.00 4.59
N GLY A 114 10.47 -5.75 4.86
CA GLY A 114 11.84 -5.24 4.87
C GLY A 114 12.62 -5.59 3.61
#